data_AF-A0A0B1SFA6-F1
#
_entry.id   AF-A0A0B1SFA6-F1
#
_cell.length_a   1.000
_cell.length_b   1.000
_cell.length_c   1.000
_cell.angle_alpha   90.00
_cell.angle_beta   90.00
_cell.angle_gamma   90.00
#
_symmetry.space_group_name_H-M   'P 1'
#
loop_
_entity.id
_entity.type
_entity.pdbx_description
1 polymer ?
#
loop_
_entity_poly.entity_id
_entity_poly.type
_entity_poly.pdbx_seq_one_letter_code
_entity_poly.pdbx_strand_id
1 'polypeptide(L)'
;LTVKQLNETLNWMHQNDRYNQMVFYIEACYSGSMFENILTNDMDVYAVTAANGKQPSYATHCTNGMRLPCLGDEFTASWTEDSDEVAT
;
A
#
# COMPACT_ATOMS: atom_id res chain seq x y z
N LEU A 1 -6.07 -11.95 -4.99
CA LEU A 1 -6.74 -11.15 -3.94
C LEU A 1 -7.70 -10.19 -4.62
N THR A 2 -8.98 -10.16 -4.23
CA THR A 2 -9.94 -9.17 -4.72
C THR A 2 -10.24 -8.10 -3.67
N VAL A 3 -10.74 -6.95 -4.11
CA VAL A 3 -11.27 -5.88 -3.24
C VAL A 3 -12.24 -6.45 -2.18
N LYS A 4 -13.17 -7.30 -2.64
CA LYS A 4 -14.15 -7.96 -1.77
C LYS A 4 -13.47 -8.81 -0.69
N GLN A 5 -12.52 -9.66 -1.08
CA GLN A 5 -11.81 -10.53 -0.13
C GLN A 5 -11.03 -9.73 0.92
N LEU A 6 -10.34 -8.66 0.51
CA LEU A 6 -9.61 -7.80 1.44
C LEU A 6 -10.57 -7.12 2.41
N ASN A 7 -11.64 -6.49 1.91
CA ASN A 7 -12.60 -5.79 2.75
C ASN A 7 -13.35 -6.72 3.71
N GLU A 8 -13.77 -7.91 3.26
CA GLU A 8 -14.39 -8.93 4.12
C GLU A 8 -13.43 -9.35 5.25
N THR A 9 -12.14 -9.48 4.94
CA THR A 9 -11.12 -9.82 5.93
C THR A 9 -10.92 -8.69 6.95
N LEU A 10 -10.84 -7.43 6.51
CA LEU A 10 -10.70 -6.28 7.40
C LEU A 10 -11.91 -6.13 8.34
N ASN A 11 -13.12 -6.29 7.81
CA ASN A 11 -14.35 -6.30 8.60
C ASN A 11 -14.34 -7.41 9.65
N TRP A 12 -13.97 -8.63 9.25
CA TRP A 12 -13.88 -9.74 10.19
C TRP A 12 -12.83 -9.47 11.28
N MET A 13 -11.66 -8.95 10.91
CA MET A 13 -10.60 -8.61 11.87
C MET A 13 -11.05 -7.53 12.86
N HIS A 14 -11.76 -6.51 12.39
CA HIS A 14 -12.31 -5.43 13.22
C HIS A 14 -13.35 -5.97 14.21
N GLN A 15 -14.32 -6.76 13.74
CA GLN A 15 -15.38 -7.36 14.57
C GLN A 15 -14.87 -8.36 15.61
N ASN A 16 -13.63 -8.84 15.46
CA ASN A 16 -13.02 -9.83 16.35
C ASN A 16 -11.82 -9.25 17.11
N ASP A 17 -11.73 -7.92 17.24
CA ASP A 17 -10.71 -7.22 18.02
C ASP A 17 -9.27 -7.66 17.70
N ARG A 18 -8.98 -7.91 16.41
CA ARG A 18 -7.69 -8.48 15.98
C ARG A 18 -6.58 -7.44 15.85
N TYR A 19 -6.89 -6.17 16.01
CA TYR A 19 -5.96 -5.05 16.05
C TYR A 19 -6.59 -3.89 16.84
N ASN A 20 -5.74 -3.01 17.39
CA ASN A 20 -6.19 -1.74 17.97
C ASN A 20 -6.23 -0.65 16.90
N GLN A 21 -5.16 -0.51 16.12
CA GLN A 21 -5.06 0.39 14.98
C GLN A 21 -4.18 -0.30 13.92
N MET A 22 -4.49 -0.10 12.64
CA MET A 22 -3.76 -0.73 11.54
C MET A 22 -3.39 0.30 10.48
N VAL A 23 -2.16 0.20 9.96
CA VAL A 23 -1.69 1.00 8.82
C VAL A 23 -1.43 0.07 7.65
N PHE A 24 -1.95 0.41 6.47
CA PHE A 24 -1.77 -0.35 5.23
C PHE A 24 -1.03 0.49 4.19
N TYR A 25 0.15 0.04 3.75
CA TYR A 25 0.86 0.65 2.62
C TYR A 25 0.75 -0.31 1.44
N ILE A 26 0.12 0.11 0.34
CA ILE A 26 -0.07 -0.73 -0.84
C ILE A 26 0.61 -0.13 -2.07
N GLU A 27 1.63 -0.85 -2.54
CA GLU A 27 2.23 -0.68 -3.85
C GLU A 27 1.52 -1.56 -4.88
N ALA A 28 0.82 -0.92 -5.82
CA ALA A 28 0.29 -1.52 -7.04
C ALA A 28 -0.29 -0.43 -7.96
N CYS A 29 -0.33 -0.73 -9.24
CA CYS A 29 -1.16 0.02 -10.19
C CYS A 29 -2.62 0.03 -9.73
N TYR A 30 -3.28 1.18 -9.82
CA TYR A 30 -4.68 1.35 -9.43
C TYR A 30 -4.97 1.01 -7.96
N SER A 31 -3.96 1.02 -7.08
CA SER A 31 -4.06 0.58 -5.68
C SER A 31 -5.15 1.30 -4.88
N GLY A 32 -5.45 2.58 -5.18
CA GLY A 32 -6.57 3.32 -4.60
C GLY A 32 -7.93 2.64 -4.78
N SER A 33 -8.13 1.89 -5.87
CA SER A 33 -9.37 1.15 -6.14
C SER A 33 -9.66 0.04 -5.12
N MET A 34 -8.66 -0.34 -4.30
CA MET A 34 -8.85 -1.30 -3.21
C MET A 34 -9.60 -0.72 -2.02
N PHE A 35 -9.64 0.61 -1.86
CA PHE A 35 -10.18 1.29 -0.68
C PHE A 35 -11.16 2.43 -0.98
N GLU A 36 -11.07 3.07 -2.16
CA GLU A 36 -11.94 4.18 -2.57
C GLU A 36 -13.43 3.79 -2.49
N ASN A 37 -14.18 4.49 -1.62
CA ASN A 37 -15.60 4.21 -1.32
C ASN A 37 -15.89 2.79 -0.77
N ILE A 38 -14.87 2.11 -0.25
CA ILE A 38 -14.96 0.73 0.27
C ILE A 38 -14.54 0.68 1.73
N LEU A 39 -13.39 1.29 2.09
CA LEU A 39 -12.90 1.34 3.46
C LEU A 39 -13.70 2.38 4.26
N THR A 40 -14.32 1.97 5.37
CA THR A 40 -15.08 2.84 6.26
C THR A 40 -14.18 3.43 7.36
N ASN A 41 -14.50 4.66 7.80
CA ASN A 41 -13.67 5.41 8.76
C ASN A 41 -13.72 4.87 10.19
N ASP A 42 -14.66 3.98 10.51
CA ASP A 42 -14.89 3.40 11.83
C ASP A 42 -14.08 2.12 12.09
N MET A 43 -13.25 1.69 11.14
CA MET A 43 -12.46 0.47 11.28
C MET A 43 -11.08 0.67 11.93
N ASP A 44 -10.63 1.88 12.27
CA ASP A 44 -9.26 2.12 12.77
C ASP A 44 -8.14 1.63 11.83
N VAL A 45 -8.42 1.68 10.51
CA VAL A 45 -7.46 1.36 9.44
C VAL A 45 -7.09 2.65 8.69
N TYR A 46 -5.79 2.95 8.61
CA TYR A 46 -5.26 4.02 7.78
C TYR A 46 -4.52 3.44 6.57
N ALA A 47 -5.08 3.63 5.37
CA ALA A 47 -4.51 3.09 4.13
C ALA A 47 -3.83 4.19 3.30
N VAL A 48 -2.61 3.91 2.85
CA VAL A 48 -1.82 4.72 1.93
C VAL A 48 -1.55 3.89 0.68
N THR A 49 -1.77 4.46 -0.50
CA THR A 49 -1.66 3.75 -1.78
C THR A 49 -0.70 4.46 -2.71
N ALA A 50 0.09 3.69 -3.46
CA ALA A 50 1.03 4.22 -4.46
C ALA A 50 0.35 5.01 -5.57
N ALA A 51 -0.91 4.67 -5.88
CA ALA A 51 -1.70 5.30 -6.92
C ALA A 51 -3.16 5.47 -6.50
N ASN A 52 -3.88 6.40 -7.14
CA ASN A 52 -5.34 6.45 -7.06
C ASN A 52 -5.98 5.29 -7.85
N GLY A 53 -7.29 5.12 -7.79
CA GLY A 53 -8.01 4.04 -8.48
C GLY A 53 -7.99 4.08 -10.02
N LYS A 54 -7.32 5.05 -10.64
CA LYS A 54 -7.39 5.32 -12.09
C LYS A 54 -6.02 5.43 -12.78
N GLN A 55 -4.92 5.36 -12.04
CA GLN A 55 -3.57 5.51 -12.60
C GLN A 55 -2.65 4.34 -12.19
N PRO A 56 -1.64 4.02 -13.00
CA PRO A 56 -0.61 3.06 -12.63
C PRO A 56 0.33 3.63 -11.56
N SER A 57 1.04 2.75 -10.86
CA SER A 57 2.24 3.10 -10.10
C SER A 57 3.50 2.89 -10.96
N TYR A 58 4.66 3.29 -10.44
CA TYR A 58 5.90 3.35 -11.20
C TYR A 58 7.06 2.62 -10.51
N ALA A 59 7.86 1.95 -11.32
CA ALA A 59 9.12 1.36 -10.89
C ALA A 59 10.23 2.44 -10.81
N THR A 60 11.20 2.24 -9.91
CA THR A 60 12.39 3.10 -9.75
C THR A 60 13.70 2.29 -9.87
N HIS A 61 14.84 2.98 -9.94
CA HIS A 61 16.17 2.40 -10.13
C HIS A 61 16.30 1.49 -11.38
N CYS A 62 15.54 1.83 -12.43
CA CYS A 62 15.54 1.09 -13.69
C CYS A 62 16.83 1.27 -14.51
N THR A 63 17.54 2.39 -14.33
CA THR A 63 18.85 2.63 -14.96
C THR A 63 19.96 2.19 -14.02
N ASN A 64 20.21 0.89 -13.98
CA ASN A 64 21.39 0.32 -13.34
C ASN A 64 22.39 -0.07 -14.45
N GLY A 65 23.66 0.30 -14.33
CA GLY A 65 24.69 0.08 -15.36
C GLY A 65 24.95 -1.40 -15.74
N MET A 66 24.21 -2.32 -15.13
CA MET A 66 24.28 -3.77 -15.27
C MET A 66 23.16 -4.36 -16.14
N ARG A 67 22.24 -3.53 -16.68
CA ARG A 67 21.05 -3.96 -17.45
C ARG A 67 20.11 -4.92 -16.70
N LEU A 68 20.08 -4.83 -15.38
CA LEU A 68 19.13 -5.55 -14.54
C LEU A 68 17.73 -4.93 -14.69
N PRO A 69 16.66 -5.67 -14.35
CA PRO A 69 15.35 -5.08 -14.11
C PRO A 69 15.40 -3.91 -13.12
N CYS A 70 14.34 -3.10 -13.07
CA CYS A 70 14.17 -2.10 -12.02
C CYS A 70 14.31 -2.74 -10.64
N LEU A 71 15.01 -2.06 -9.73
CA LEU A 71 15.38 -2.62 -8.43
C LEU A 71 14.39 -2.25 -7.31
N GLY A 72 13.42 -1.39 -7.60
CA GLY A 72 12.36 -1.03 -6.65
C GLY A 72 11.18 -0.37 -7.34
N ASP A 73 10.22 0.05 -6.52
CA ASP A 73 9.02 0.79 -6.91
C ASP A 73 9.02 2.14 -6.19
N GLU A 74 8.63 3.21 -6.89
CA GLU A 74 8.83 4.59 -6.46
C GLU A 74 8.20 4.88 -5.09
N PHE A 75 6.94 4.48 -4.90
CA PHE A 75 6.26 4.67 -3.61
C PHE A 75 6.92 3.82 -2.53
N THR A 76 7.25 2.56 -2.83
CA THR A 76 7.91 1.67 -1.87
C THR A 76 9.27 2.21 -1.43
N ALA A 77 10.14 2.55 -2.38
CA ALA A 77 11.46 3.13 -2.12
C ALA A 77 11.33 4.41 -1.30
N SER A 78 10.40 5.30 -1.67
CA SER A 78 10.21 6.58 -0.98
C SER A 78 9.93 6.40 0.52
N TRP A 79 8.99 5.53 0.91
CA TRP A 79 8.67 5.41 2.34
C TRP A 79 9.68 4.56 3.10
N THR A 80 10.28 3.55 2.47
CA THR A 80 11.30 2.73 3.14
C THR A 80 12.58 3.51 3.37
N GLU A 81 13.03 4.29 2.39
CA GLU A 81 14.24 5.10 2.50
C GLU A 81 14.06 6.22 3.54
N ASP A 82 12.92 6.93 3.53
CA ASP A 82 12.57 7.92 4.55
C ASP A 82 12.54 7.31 5.96
N SER A 83 11.96 6.10 6.10
CA SER A 83 11.90 5.40 7.39
C SER A 83 13.28 4.94 7.88
N ASP A 84 14.16 4.54 6.97
CA ASP A 84 15.54 4.14 7.30
C ASP A 84 16.38 5.36 7.72
N GLU A 85 16.21 6.52 7.09
CA GLU A 85 16.89 7.76 7.50
C GLU A 85 16.49 8.19 8.93
N VAL A 86 15.21 8.05 9.28
CA VAL A 86 14.72 8.37 10.64
C VAL A 86 15.21 7.36 11.69
N ALA A 87 15.59 6.15 11.28
CA ALA A 87 16.08 5.10 12.17
C ALA A 87 17.58 5.19 12.51
N THR A 88 18.32 6.11 11.88
CA THR A 88 19.75 6.40 12.15
C THR A 88 19.98 7.65 12.97
#